data_AF-X5QJR9-F1
#
_entry.id   AF-X5QJR9-F1
#
_cell.length_a   1.000
_cell.length_b   1.000
_cell.length_c   1.000
_cell.angle_alpha   90.00
_cell.angle_beta   90.00
_cell.angle_gamma   90.00
#
_symmetry.space_group_name_H-M   'P 1'
#
loop_
_entity.id
_entity.type
_entity.pdbx_description
1 polymer ?
#
loop_
_entity_poly.entity_id
_entity_poly.type
_entity_poly.pdbx_seq_one_letter_code
_entity_poly.pdbx_strand_id
1 'polypeptide(L)'
;MGRSFRTISFAIFLVFVTGHTFAQCAREGEALCQNGQTYRCEKTGSELTPIFQNVPCVVNAAGLNGVWTGSGHQSPAGAAGADWAIAMTIGDGAASIDYPSLGCGGSLTQISRDDSSAEYRENISYGQDKCIDGGGITVRFFKGNLSWTWVGQADGQPYNAVAVLKRR
;
A
#
# COMPACT_ATOMS: atom_id res chain seq x y z
N MET A 1 58.48 -2.21 47.71
CA MET A 1 57.97 -1.38 46.60
C MET A 1 57.53 -2.34 45.49
N GLY A 2 56.24 -2.44 45.19
CA GLY A 2 55.73 -3.38 44.18
C GLY A 2 54.24 -3.67 44.35
N ARG A 3 53.38 -2.72 43.97
CA ARG A 3 51.92 -2.93 43.93
C ARG A 3 51.56 -3.59 42.59
N SER A 4 51.05 -4.82 42.66
CA SER A 4 50.42 -5.51 41.52
C SER A 4 49.09 -4.84 41.21
N PHE A 5 48.96 -4.27 40.01
CA PHE A 5 47.69 -3.75 39.49
C PHE A 5 46.99 -4.87 38.72
N ARG A 6 45.84 -5.30 39.24
CA ARG A 6 44.91 -6.18 38.51
C ARG A 6 44.03 -5.32 37.60
N THR A 7 44.18 -5.50 36.29
CA THR A 7 43.28 -4.91 35.29
C THR A 7 41.95 -5.67 35.30
N ILE A 8 40.85 -5.01 35.67
CA ILE A 8 39.50 -5.55 35.55
C ILE A 8 38.96 -5.12 34.18
N SER A 9 38.91 -6.06 33.23
CA SER A 9 38.23 -5.85 31.94
C SER A 9 36.72 -5.89 32.16
N PHE A 10 36.05 -4.74 32.02
CA PHE A 10 34.60 -4.69 31.90
C PHE A 10 34.22 -5.11 30.47
N ALA A 11 33.72 -6.33 30.32
CA ALA A 11 33.06 -6.76 29.09
C ALA A 11 31.71 -6.04 28.97
N ILE A 12 31.62 -5.09 28.04
CA ILE A 12 30.37 -4.42 27.68
C ILE A 12 29.53 -5.43 26.90
N PHE A 13 28.55 -6.04 27.57
CA PHE A 13 27.51 -6.83 26.91
C PHE A 13 26.53 -5.87 26.22
N LEU A 14 26.66 -5.74 24.90
CA LEU A 14 25.64 -5.10 24.06
C LEU A 14 24.44 -6.04 23.95
N VAL A 15 23.41 -5.79 24.77
CA VAL A 15 22.11 -6.46 24.64
C VAL A 15 21.37 -5.79 23.47
N PHE A 16 21.34 -6.46 22.32
CA PHE A 16 20.47 -6.06 21.22
C PHE A 16 19.03 -6.43 21.56
N VAL A 17 18.29 -5.47 22.13
CA VAL A 17 16.84 -5.61 22.29
C VAL A 17 16.24 -5.52 20.88
N THR A 18 15.80 -6.64 20.32
CA THR A 18 15.00 -6.67 19.09
C THR A 18 13.59 -6.17 19.41
N GLY A 19 13.47 -4.88 19.67
CA GLY A 19 12.19 -4.22 19.89
C GLY A 19 11.37 -4.24 18.60
N HIS A 20 10.14 -4.71 18.68
CA HIS A 20 9.14 -4.39 17.67
C HIS A 20 9.14 -2.87 17.51
N THR A 21 9.17 -2.37 16.27
CA THR A 21 9.22 -0.93 16.00
C THR A 21 7.89 -0.31 16.43
N PHE A 22 7.77 0.06 17.70
CA PHE A 22 6.67 0.88 18.19
C PHE A 22 6.81 2.27 17.58
N ALA A 23 5.70 2.85 17.13
CA ALA A 23 5.70 4.26 16.74
C ALA A 23 6.08 5.09 17.98
N GLN A 24 7.15 5.87 17.87
CA GLN A 24 7.65 6.69 18.97
C GLN A 24 6.89 8.00 19.05
N CYS A 25 6.61 8.47 20.26
CA CYS A 25 6.00 9.76 20.49
C CYS A 25 6.95 10.89 20.10
N ALA A 26 6.49 11.81 19.25
CA ALA A 26 7.27 12.99 18.85
C ALA A 26 6.84 14.25 19.61
N ARG A 27 5.57 14.34 20.02
CA ARG A 27 5.03 15.49 20.75
C ARG A 27 3.93 15.12 21.75
N GLU A 28 3.82 15.89 22.82
CA GLU A 28 2.75 15.77 23.80
C GLU A 28 1.38 16.09 23.17
N GLY A 29 0.39 15.24 23.42
CA GLY A 29 -0.95 15.30 22.85
C GLY A 29 -1.10 14.66 21.46
N GLU A 30 -0.02 14.14 20.87
CA GLU A 30 -0.09 13.35 19.64
C GLU A 30 -0.90 12.06 19.84
N ALA A 31 -1.69 11.68 18.84
CA ALA A 31 -2.37 10.39 18.78
C ALA A 31 -1.61 9.45 17.84
N LEU A 32 -1.29 8.26 18.31
CA LEU A 32 -0.67 7.18 17.56
C LEU A 32 -1.67 6.04 17.41
N CYS A 33 -1.68 5.40 16.23
CA CYS A 33 -2.43 4.18 16.03
C CYS A 33 -1.46 2.99 16.04
N GLN A 34 -1.64 2.09 17.02
CA GLN A 34 -0.82 0.88 17.14
C GLN A 34 -1.76 -0.31 17.37
N ASN A 35 -1.63 -1.35 16.55
CA ASN A 35 -2.44 -2.57 16.63
C ASN A 35 -3.97 -2.29 16.67
N GLY A 36 -4.43 -1.32 15.89
CA GLY A 36 -5.85 -0.95 15.82
C GLY A 36 -6.37 -0.16 17.03
N GLN A 37 -5.48 0.28 17.92
CA GLN A 37 -5.84 1.04 19.12
C GLN A 37 -5.13 2.40 19.17
N THR A 38 -5.85 3.40 19.69
CA THR A 38 -5.35 4.76 19.87
C THR A 38 -4.48 4.82 21.12
N TYR A 39 -3.30 5.39 20.98
CA TYR A 39 -2.42 5.78 22.07
C TYR A 39 -2.25 7.29 22.03
N ARG A 40 -2.30 7.96 23.19
CA ARG A 40 -2.04 9.39 23.30
C ARG A 40 -0.67 9.59 23.92
N CYS A 41 0.16 10.40 23.30
CA CYS A 41 1.48 10.73 23.82
C CYS A 41 1.35 11.72 24.97
N GLU A 42 1.71 11.29 26.17
CA GLU A 42 1.61 12.10 27.38
C GLU A 42 2.94 12.07 28.15
N LYS A 43 3.21 13.15 28.89
CA LYS A 43 4.39 13.18 29.77
C LYS A 43 4.15 12.28 30.97
N THR A 44 5.01 11.27 31.10
CA THR A 44 5.11 10.43 32.29
C THR A 44 6.45 10.72 32.95
N GLY A 45 6.49 11.76 33.78
CA GLY A 45 7.74 12.29 34.33
C GLY A 45 8.57 13.06 33.30
N SER A 46 9.83 12.66 33.09
CA SER A 46 10.73 13.24 32.07
C SER A 46 10.60 12.60 30.69
N GLU A 47 9.81 11.52 30.57
CA GLU A 47 9.65 10.78 29.33
C GLU A 47 8.30 11.08 28.68
N LEU A 48 8.29 11.05 27.35
CA LEU A 48 7.07 11.12 26.55
C LEU A 48 6.70 9.72 26.12
N THR A 49 5.58 9.20 26.63
CA THR A 49 5.19 7.80 26.44
C THR A 49 3.80 7.69 25.80
N PRO A 50 3.55 6.66 24.97
CA PRO A 50 2.24 6.39 24.41
C PRO A 50 1.33 5.74 25.46
N ILE A 51 0.26 6.43 25.84
CA ILE A 51 -0.74 5.94 26.81
C ILE A 51 -1.94 5.38 26.06
N PHE A 52 -2.25 4.10 26.31
CA PHE A 52 -3.39 3.41 25.72
C PHE A 52 -4.71 4.10 26.07
N GLN A 53 -5.51 4.45 25.06
CA GLN A 53 -6.77 5.16 25.26
C GLN A 53 -7.99 4.25 25.28
N ASN A 54 -7.84 2.95 24.99
CA ASN A 54 -8.97 2.02 24.83
C ASN A 54 -10.02 2.50 23.80
N VAL A 55 -9.55 3.23 22.80
CA VAL A 55 -10.36 3.73 21.69
C VAL A 55 -9.79 3.12 20.41
N PRO A 56 -10.57 2.38 19.61
CA PRO A 56 -10.13 1.93 18.30
C PRO A 56 -9.64 3.13 17.50
N CYS A 57 -8.41 3.08 17.00
CA CYS A 57 -7.96 4.11 16.08
C CYS A 57 -8.51 3.78 14.69
N VAL A 58 -9.05 4.78 14.02
CA VAL A 58 -9.17 4.74 12.58
C VAL A 58 -7.84 5.24 12.05
N VAL A 59 -6.98 4.34 11.56
CA VAL A 59 -5.91 4.78 10.67
C VAL A 59 -6.61 5.41 9.47
N ASN A 60 -6.57 6.74 9.36
CA ASN A 60 -6.61 7.37 8.05
C ASN A 60 -5.28 7.08 7.35
N ALA A 61 -4.96 5.80 7.15
CA ALA A 61 -4.20 5.44 5.97
C ALA A 61 -5.05 5.99 4.82
N ALA A 62 -4.46 6.76 3.91
CA ALA A 62 -5.15 7.11 2.68
C ALA A 62 -5.44 5.78 1.97
N GLY A 63 -6.56 5.14 2.29
CA GLY A 63 -6.84 3.77 1.95
C GLY A 63 -7.01 3.60 0.45
N LEU A 64 -7.34 2.40 0.02
CA LEU A 64 -7.53 2.11 -1.40
C LEU A 64 -8.57 3.02 -2.05
N ASN A 65 -9.57 3.47 -1.29
CA ASN A 65 -10.63 4.32 -1.81
C ASN A 65 -10.09 5.65 -2.35
N GLY A 66 -10.52 6.03 -3.56
CA GLY A 66 -10.10 7.21 -4.26
C GLY A 66 -10.03 7.02 -5.77
N VAL A 67 -9.64 8.09 -6.45
CA VAL A 67 -9.32 8.07 -7.88
C VAL A 67 -7.80 8.03 -8.03
N TRP A 68 -7.33 7.08 -8.82
CA TRP A 68 -5.91 6.76 -9.00
C TRP A 68 -5.56 6.79 -10.48
N THR A 69 -4.49 7.48 -10.81
CA THR A 69 -4.08 7.68 -12.20
C THR A 69 -2.61 7.39 -12.40
N GLY A 70 -2.25 6.90 -13.59
CA GLY A 70 -0.88 6.57 -13.95
C GLY A 70 -0.77 6.03 -15.37
N SER A 71 0.42 5.56 -15.73
CA SER A 71 0.66 4.89 -17.01
C SER A 71 1.03 3.44 -16.75
N GLY A 72 0.29 2.52 -17.38
CA GLY A 72 0.60 1.11 -17.40
C GLY A 72 1.62 0.79 -18.47
N HIS A 73 2.50 -0.15 -18.17
CA HIS A 73 3.41 -0.76 -19.13
C HIS A 73 3.05 -2.23 -19.30
N GLN A 74 2.65 -2.60 -20.52
CA GLN A 74 2.21 -3.94 -20.90
C GLN A 74 3.34 -4.71 -21.59
N SER A 75 3.44 -5.99 -21.26
CA SER A 75 4.30 -6.95 -21.93
C SER A 75 3.51 -8.25 -22.19
N PRO A 76 3.55 -8.80 -23.40
CA PRO A 76 4.05 -8.16 -24.62
C PRO A 76 3.23 -6.92 -25.03
N ALA A 77 3.80 -6.08 -25.89
CA ALA A 77 3.09 -4.91 -26.41
C ALA A 77 1.85 -5.34 -27.22
N GLY A 78 0.75 -4.60 -27.08
CA GLY A 78 -0.45 -4.78 -27.89
C GLY A 78 -0.40 -3.97 -29.18
N ALA A 79 -1.47 -4.02 -29.97
CA ALA A 79 -1.58 -3.26 -31.23
C ALA A 79 -1.48 -1.73 -31.00
N ALA A 80 -1.91 -1.23 -29.84
CA ALA A 80 -1.82 0.17 -29.46
C ALA A 80 -0.47 0.57 -28.82
N GLY A 81 0.48 -0.36 -28.73
CA GLY A 81 1.78 -0.16 -28.07
C GLY A 81 1.86 -0.83 -26.69
N ALA A 82 2.94 -0.53 -25.98
CA ALA A 82 3.21 -1.05 -24.64
C ALA A 82 2.65 -0.17 -23.52
N ASP A 83 2.49 1.14 -23.77
CA ASP A 83 2.18 2.12 -22.73
C ASP A 83 0.81 2.77 -22.94
N TRP A 84 0.02 2.86 -21.87
CA TRP A 84 -1.31 3.46 -21.91
C TRP A 84 -1.71 4.07 -20.56
N ALA A 85 -2.61 5.04 -20.60
CA ALA A 85 -3.09 5.74 -19.40
C ALA A 85 -4.13 4.91 -18.64
N ILE A 86 -4.08 4.99 -17.31
CA ILE A 86 -4.99 4.33 -16.38
C ILE A 86 -5.69 5.38 -15.53
N ALA A 87 -7.01 5.26 -15.39
CA ALA A 87 -7.77 5.94 -14.37
C ALA A 87 -8.65 4.91 -13.64
N MET A 88 -8.28 4.57 -12.40
CA MET A 88 -9.00 3.61 -11.57
C MET A 88 -9.73 4.34 -10.46
N THR A 89 -11.02 4.04 -10.28
CA THR A 89 -11.82 4.53 -9.16
C THR A 89 -12.12 3.38 -8.22
N ILE A 90 -11.82 3.57 -6.94
CA ILE A 90 -12.10 2.60 -5.88
C ILE A 90 -13.01 3.29 -4.87
N GLY A 91 -14.21 2.75 -4.65
CA GLY A 91 -15.17 3.21 -3.65
C GLY A 91 -15.57 2.11 -2.67
N ASP A 92 -16.54 2.42 -1.81
CA ASP A 92 -17.13 1.48 -0.87
C ASP A 92 -18.10 0.55 -1.60
N GLY A 93 -17.61 -0.63 -1.98
CA GLY A 93 -18.40 -1.68 -2.65
C GLY A 93 -18.52 -1.57 -4.17
N ALA A 94 -17.97 -0.51 -4.77
CA ALA A 94 -17.89 -0.35 -6.23
C ALA A 94 -16.48 0.06 -6.66
N ALA A 95 -16.02 -0.47 -7.79
CA ALA A 95 -14.78 -0.05 -8.41
C ALA A 95 -14.93 -0.06 -9.94
N SER A 96 -14.21 0.84 -10.61
CA SER A 96 -14.19 0.97 -12.06
C SER A 96 -12.79 1.31 -12.55
N ILE A 97 -12.55 1.05 -13.83
CA ILE A 97 -11.30 1.41 -14.48
C ILE A 97 -11.56 1.91 -15.89
N ASP A 98 -10.88 2.98 -16.26
CA ASP A 98 -10.85 3.54 -17.58
C ASP A 98 -9.41 3.48 -18.10
N TYR A 99 -9.28 3.25 -19.40
CA TYR A 99 -8.02 3.34 -20.13
C TYR A 99 -8.15 4.46 -21.19
N PRO A 100 -8.05 5.75 -20.81
CA PRO A 100 -8.48 6.86 -21.66
C PRO A 100 -7.74 6.96 -22.99
N SER A 101 -6.45 6.61 -23.02
CA SER A 101 -5.64 6.61 -24.25
C SER A 101 -6.04 5.52 -25.24
N LEU A 102 -6.70 4.46 -24.77
CA LEU A 102 -7.24 3.38 -25.60
C LEU A 102 -8.72 3.63 -25.92
N GLY A 103 -9.44 4.37 -25.07
CA GLY A 103 -10.87 4.63 -25.23
C GLY A 103 -11.72 3.39 -24.97
N CYS A 104 -11.39 2.67 -23.90
CA CYS A 104 -12.11 1.52 -23.36
C CYS A 104 -12.09 1.56 -21.82
N GLY A 105 -12.95 0.79 -21.17
CA GLY A 105 -13.01 0.70 -19.72
C GLY A 105 -14.24 -0.07 -19.24
N GLY A 106 -14.41 -0.14 -17.92
CA GLY A 106 -15.57 -0.79 -17.33
C GLY A 106 -15.54 -0.94 -15.82
N SER A 107 -16.23 -1.95 -15.34
CA SER A 107 -16.43 -2.21 -13.91
C SER A 107 -15.44 -3.25 -13.37
N LEU A 108 -15.16 -3.17 -12.08
CA LEU A 108 -14.28 -4.09 -11.38
C LEU A 108 -15.06 -4.84 -10.30
N THR A 109 -15.16 -6.16 -10.45
CA THR A 109 -15.76 -7.03 -9.44
C THR A 109 -14.69 -7.37 -8.41
N GLN A 110 -14.89 -6.96 -7.15
CA GLN A 110 -13.94 -7.27 -6.08
C GLN A 110 -13.93 -8.77 -5.76
N ILE A 111 -12.73 -9.36 -5.78
CA ILE A 111 -12.49 -10.76 -5.39
C ILE A 111 -12.08 -10.82 -3.91
N SER A 112 -11.13 -9.97 -3.51
CA SER A 112 -10.61 -9.89 -2.15
C SER A 112 -10.18 -8.46 -1.81
N ARG A 113 -10.16 -8.12 -0.52
CA ARG A 113 -9.72 -6.81 -0.02
C ARG A 113 -9.25 -6.91 1.43
N ASP A 114 -8.19 -6.19 1.73
CA ASP A 114 -7.79 -5.73 3.07
C ASP A 114 -7.57 -4.20 3.09
N ASP A 115 -7.03 -3.66 4.18
CA ASP A 115 -6.82 -2.22 4.36
C ASP A 115 -5.83 -1.61 3.35
N SER A 116 -4.92 -2.42 2.82
CA SER A 116 -3.78 -2.02 1.99
C SER A 116 -3.74 -2.69 0.62
N SER A 117 -4.55 -3.72 0.37
CA SER A 117 -4.56 -4.46 -0.89
C SER A 117 -5.95 -4.88 -1.33
N ALA A 118 -6.14 -5.02 -2.64
CA ALA A 118 -7.37 -5.57 -3.20
C ALA A 118 -7.10 -6.28 -4.52
N GLU A 119 -7.94 -7.25 -4.82
CA GLU A 119 -7.95 -7.99 -6.07
C GLU A 119 -9.31 -7.84 -6.75
N TYR A 120 -9.27 -7.66 -8.07
CA TYR A 120 -10.46 -7.44 -8.88
C TYR A 120 -10.45 -8.32 -10.11
N ARG A 121 -11.65 -8.74 -10.53
CA ARG A 121 -11.93 -9.20 -11.88
C ARG A 121 -12.47 -8.05 -12.70
N GLU A 122 -11.83 -7.75 -13.81
CA GLU A 122 -12.26 -6.73 -14.75
C GLU A 122 -13.44 -7.20 -15.60
N ASN A 123 -14.35 -6.28 -15.91
CA ASN A 123 -15.38 -6.41 -16.93
C ASN A 123 -15.41 -5.13 -17.78
N ILE A 124 -14.88 -5.20 -18.99
CA ILE A 124 -14.87 -4.13 -20.00
C ILE A 124 -16.28 -3.94 -20.53
N SER A 125 -16.92 -2.84 -20.16
CA SER A 125 -18.30 -2.51 -20.53
C SER A 125 -18.39 -1.60 -21.76
N TYR A 126 -17.29 -0.98 -22.19
CA TYR A 126 -17.21 -0.24 -23.44
C TYR A 126 -15.81 -0.33 -24.08
N GLY A 127 -15.75 -0.23 -25.41
CA GLY A 127 -14.48 -0.32 -26.17
C GLY A 127 -13.90 -1.74 -26.20
N GLN A 128 -14.74 -2.77 -26.20
CA GLN A 128 -14.36 -4.19 -26.18
C GLN A 128 -13.53 -4.61 -27.41
N ASP A 129 -13.63 -3.88 -28.51
CA ASP A 129 -12.82 -4.07 -29.71
C ASP A 129 -11.36 -3.62 -29.53
N LYS A 130 -11.06 -2.90 -28.45
CA LYS A 130 -9.74 -2.29 -28.21
C LYS A 130 -8.97 -2.89 -27.05
N CYS A 131 -9.66 -3.56 -26.13
CA CYS A 131 -9.10 -3.97 -24.85
C CYS A 131 -9.45 -5.42 -24.52
N ILE A 132 -8.50 -6.09 -23.88
CA ILE A 132 -8.68 -7.47 -23.41
C ILE A 132 -9.64 -7.44 -22.23
N ASP A 133 -10.74 -8.19 -22.32
CA ASP A 133 -11.71 -8.30 -21.23
C ASP A 133 -11.37 -9.44 -20.26
N GLY A 134 -11.85 -9.32 -19.02
CA GLY A 134 -11.77 -10.38 -18.03
C GLY A 134 -10.40 -10.52 -17.37
N GLY A 135 -9.55 -9.49 -17.41
CA GLY A 135 -8.27 -9.49 -16.71
C GLY A 135 -8.41 -9.51 -15.18
N GLY A 136 -7.36 -9.98 -14.51
CA GLY A 136 -7.20 -9.92 -13.06
C GLY A 136 -6.33 -8.74 -12.67
N ILE A 137 -6.82 -7.89 -11.76
CA ILE A 137 -6.09 -6.73 -11.25
C ILE A 137 -5.74 -6.96 -9.77
N THR A 138 -4.51 -6.63 -9.38
CA THR A 138 -4.09 -6.54 -7.98
C THR A 138 -3.55 -5.16 -7.70
N VAL A 139 -3.98 -4.57 -6.58
CA VAL A 139 -3.46 -3.29 -6.09
C VAL A 139 -2.89 -3.42 -4.69
N ARG A 140 -1.81 -2.68 -4.42
CA ARG A 140 -1.22 -2.54 -3.07
C ARG A 140 -0.89 -1.08 -2.79
N PHE A 141 -1.43 -0.55 -1.72
CA PHE A 141 -1.11 0.79 -1.24
C PHE A 141 0.25 0.80 -0.54
N PHE A 142 1.14 1.67 -1.02
CA PHE A 142 2.47 1.84 -0.45
C PHE A 142 2.92 3.30 -0.57
N LYS A 143 3.23 3.93 0.57
CA LYS A 143 3.76 5.30 0.65
C LYS A 143 2.96 6.31 -0.20
N GLY A 144 1.63 6.26 -0.15
CA GLY A 144 0.76 7.22 -0.85
C GLY A 144 0.45 6.89 -2.31
N ASN A 145 0.95 5.77 -2.84
CA ASN A 145 0.71 5.33 -4.21
C ASN A 145 0.06 3.93 -4.22
N LEU A 146 -0.55 3.55 -5.34
CA LEU A 146 -0.92 2.17 -5.60
C LEU A 146 0.10 1.52 -6.54
N SER A 147 0.76 0.47 -6.07
CA SER A 147 1.30 -0.53 -6.98
C SER A 147 0.12 -1.26 -7.62
N TRP A 148 0.11 -1.34 -8.94
CA TRP A 148 -0.99 -1.91 -9.72
C TRP A 148 -0.42 -2.91 -10.70
N THR A 149 -1.04 -4.08 -10.78
CA THR A 149 -0.70 -5.12 -11.75
C THR A 149 -1.96 -5.66 -12.41
N TRP A 150 -1.86 -6.01 -13.68
CA TRP A 150 -2.92 -6.67 -14.42
C TRP A 150 -2.36 -7.89 -15.15
N VAL A 151 -3.16 -8.95 -15.21
CA VAL A 151 -2.87 -10.18 -15.95
C VAL A 151 -4.09 -10.61 -16.74
N GLY A 152 -3.89 -11.04 -17.98
CA GLY A 152 -4.96 -11.52 -18.84
C GLY A 152 -4.44 -12.26 -20.06
N GLN A 153 -5.34 -12.66 -20.93
CA GLN A 153 -5.00 -13.45 -22.12
C GLN A 153 -5.90 -13.07 -23.29
N ALA A 154 -5.33 -13.00 -24.48
CA ALA A 154 -6.07 -12.88 -25.74
C ALA A 154 -5.45 -13.84 -26.77
N ASP A 155 -6.29 -14.52 -27.55
CA ASP A 155 -5.86 -15.45 -28.61
C ASP A 155 -4.83 -16.51 -28.16
N GLY A 156 -4.95 -16.99 -26.91
CA GLY A 156 -4.02 -17.96 -26.33
C GLY A 156 -2.68 -17.38 -25.88
N GLN A 157 -2.49 -16.08 -26.01
CA GLN A 157 -1.27 -15.37 -25.61
C GLN A 157 -1.48 -14.62 -24.28
N PRO A 158 -0.63 -14.85 -23.27
CA PRO A 158 -0.71 -14.14 -22.00
C PRO A 158 -0.15 -12.71 -22.14
N TYR A 159 -0.75 -11.80 -21.39
CA TYR A 159 -0.34 -10.41 -21.25
C TYR A 159 -0.28 -10.04 -19.77
N ASN A 160 0.71 -9.24 -19.41
CA ASN A 160 0.84 -8.64 -18.10
C ASN A 160 1.07 -7.14 -18.23
N ALA A 161 0.54 -6.36 -17.29
CA ALA A 161 0.82 -4.93 -17.20
C ALA A 161 1.11 -4.53 -15.76
N VAL A 162 1.97 -3.52 -15.60
CA VAL A 162 2.35 -2.96 -14.30
C VAL A 162 2.26 -1.45 -14.32
N ALA A 163 1.90 -0.85 -13.19
CA ALA A 163 1.85 0.59 -13.03
C ALA A 163 2.11 1.02 -11.58
N VAL A 164 2.52 2.28 -11.41
CA VAL A 164 2.39 2.99 -10.13
C VAL A 164 1.35 4.08 -10.33
N LEU A 165 0.23 3.98 -9.63
CA LEU A 165 -0.84 4.96 -9.69
C LEU A 165 -0.74 5.96 -8.54
N LYS A 166 -0.95 7.23 -8.87
CA LYS A 166 -0.97 8.35 -7.94
C LYS A 166 -2.41 8.80 -7.71
N ARG A 167 -2.69 9.23 -6.49
CA ARG A 167 -3.99 9.79 -6.13
C ARG A 167 -4.21 11.08 -6.91
N ARG A 168 -5.39 11.22 -7.51
CA ARG A 168 -5.83 12.45 -8.20
C ARG A 168 -6.40 13.47 -7.22
#